data_AF-A0A955NP87-F1
#
_entry.id   AF-A0A955NP87-F1
#
_cell.length_a   1.000
_cell.length_b   1.000
_cell.length_c   1.000
_cell.angle_alpha   90.00
_cell.angle_beta   90.00
_cell.angle_gamma   90.00
#
_symmetry.space_group_name_H-M   'P 1'
#
loop_
_entity.id
_entity.type
_entity.pdbx_description
1 polymer ?
#
loop_
_entity_poly.entity_id
_entity_poly.type
_entity_poly.pdbx_seq_one_letter_code
_entity_poly.pdbx_strand_id
1 'polypeptide(L)'
;MRKFRQLFLAIILLLGSAFAFTGLDWDEGYHLHPDERFLTMVETDMSWPESLGQYFDETESPLNPRNVGWPYFVYGTLTTTIVKGLSILVGMEGYDEVYLVGRVFSGFCYLGTIFLVYLFTAKVYR
;
A
#
# COMPACT_ATOMS: atom_id res chain seq x y z
N MET A 1 20.33 -28.70 6.57
CA MET A 1 19.05 -28.10 7.03
C MET A 1 18.84 -26.64 6.63
N ARG A 2 19.83 -25.73 6.75
CA ARG A 2 19.65 -24.30 6.38
C ARG A 2 19.20 -24.08 4.92
N LYS A 3 19.83 -24.76 3.96
CA LYS A 3 19.48 -24.67 2.53
C LYS A 3 18.03 -25.10 2.25
N PHE A 4 17.54 -26.16 2.90
CA PHE A 4 16.15 -26.60 2.76
C PHE A 4 15.16 -25.55 3.28
N ARG A 5 15.41 -24.95 4.45
CA ARG A 5 14.56 -23.88 4.97
C ARG A 5 14.48 -22.68 4.02
N GLN A 6 15.62 -22.30 3.44
CA GLN A 6 15.69 -21.20 2.46
C GLN A 6 14.94 -21.55 1.18
N LEU A 7 15.06 -22.80 0.70
CA LEU A 7 14.31 -23.28 -0.47
C LEU A 7 12.81 -23.26 -0.23
N PHE A 8 12.33 -23.78 0.91
CA PHE A 8 10.91 -23.74 1.25
C PHE A 8 10.38 -22.30 1.39
N LEU A 9 11.14 -21.42 2.03
CA LEU A 9 10.77 -20.00 2.09
C LEU A 9 10.65 -19.38 0.69
N ALA A 10 11.61 -19.65 -0.21
CA ALA A 10 11.56 -19.16 -1.57
C ALA A 10 10.32 -19.66 -2.32
N ILE A 11 9.97 -20.94 -2.17
CA ILE A 11 8.74 -21.51 -2.76
C ILE A 11 7.50 -20.82 -2.20
N ILE A 12 7.42 -20.63 -0.88
CA ILE A 12 6.27 -19.97 -0.23
C ILE A 12 6.15 -18.52 -0.72
N LEU A 13 7.24 -17.78 -0.83
CA LEU A 13 7.23 -16.41 -1.34
C LEU A 13 6.80 -16.36 -2.82
N LEU A 14 7.24 -17.30 -3.65
CA LEU A 14 6.83 -17.40 -5.05
C LEU A 14 5.33 -17.69 -5.18
N LEU A 15 4.81 -18.65 -4.41
CA LEU A 15 3.38 -18.95 -4.38
C LEU A 15 2.56 -17.77 -3.84
N GLY A 16 3.02 -17.14 -2.77
CA GLY A 16 2.42 -15.94 -2.22
C GLY A 16 2.39 -14.80 -3.23
N SER A 17 3.44 -14.66 -4.04
CA SER A 17 3.51 -13.63 -5.08
C SER A 17 2.50 -13.91 -6.19
N ALA A 18 2.39 -15.18 -6.62
CA ALA A 18 1.40 -15.58 -7.61
C ALA A 18 -0.03 -15.26 -7.15
N PHE A 19 -0.36 -15.51 -5.88
CA PHE A 19 -1.68 -15.17 -5.35
C PHE A 19 -1.89 -13.67 -5.14
N ALA A 20 -0.87 -12.93 -4.70
CA ALA A 20 -0.99 -11.52 -4.39
C ALA A 20 -1.10 -10.61 -5.63
N PHE A 21 -0.50 -11.01 -6.76
CA PHE A 21 -0.40 -10.17 -7.96
C PHE A 21 -1.23 -10.67 -9.16
N THR A 22 -1.93 -11.80 -9.03
CA THR A 22 -2.86 -12.25 -10.08
C THR A 22 -4.21 -11.57 -9.91
N GLY A 23 -4.76 -11.01 -11.00
CA GLY A 23 -6.07 -10.36 -10.97
C GLY A 23 -6.06 -9.04 -10.18
N LEU A 24 -4.98 -8.26 -10.28
CA LEU A 24 -4.91 -6.94 -9.63
C LEU A 24 -6.03 -6.00 -10.08
N ASP A 25 -6.53 -6.14 -11.30
CA ASP A 25 -7.66 -5.38 -11.85
C ASP A 25 -8.91 -6.28 -11.98
N TRP A 26 -9.24 -7.00 -10.91
CA TRP A 26 -10.35 -7.97 -10.90
C TRP A 26 -11.73 -7.34 -11.09
N ASP A 27 -11.87 -6.06 -10.76
CA ASP A 27 -13.11 -5.29 -10.89
C ASP A 27 -13.13 -4.40 -12.13
N GLU A 28 -12.14 -4.50 -13.03
CA GLU A 28 -12.12 -3.83 -14.35
C GLU A 28 -12.42 -2.32 -14.27
N GLY A 29 -11.93 -1.65 -13.23
CA GLY A 29 -12.19 -0.21 -13.00
C GLY A 29 -13.62 0.15 -12.54
N TYR A 30 -14.45 -0.82 -12.13
CA TYR A 30 -15.79 -0.53 -11.58
C TYR A 30 -15.78 -0.03 -10.12
N HIS A 31 -14.63 -0.09 -9.43
CA HIS A 31 -14.45 0.41 -8.06
C HIS A 31 -15.49 -0.15 -7.08
N LEU A 32 -15.70 -1.47 -7.14
CA LEU A 32 -16.80 -2.14 -6.45
C LEU A 32 -16.63 -2.15 -4.92
N HIS A 33 -15.39 -2.16 -4.44
CA HIS A 33 -15.11 -2.15 -3.01
C HIS A 33 -15.25 -0.73 -2.44
N PRO A 34 -16.23 -0.45 -1.56
CA PRO A 34 -16.53 0.91 -1.12
C PRO A 34 -15.37 1.58 -0.37
N ASP A 35 -14.66 0.85 0.50
CA ASP A 35 -13.55 1.46 1.26
C ASP A 35 -12.32 1.73 0.38
N GLU A 36 -11.97 0.84 -0.55
CA GLU A 36 -10.90 1.08 -1.52
C GLU A 36 -11.24 2.26 -2.43
N ARG A 37 -12.48 2.32 -2.91
CA ARG A 37 -12.97 3.48 -3.67
C ARG A 37 -12.85 4.76 -2.86
N PHE A 38 -13.16 4.72 -1.56
CA PHE A 38 -12.99 5.85 -0.67
C PHE A 38 -11.52 6.27 -0.55
N LEU A 39 -10.60 5.33 -0.35
CA LEU A 39 -9.16 5.62 -0.35
C LEU A 39 -8.70 6.19 -1.69
N THR A 40 -9.19 5.64 -2.80
CA THR A 40 -8.88 6.10 -4.16
C THR A 40 -9.28 7.56 -4.36
N MET A 41 -10.49 7.95 -3.93
CA MET A 41 -10.93 9.35 -3.98
C MET A 41 -10.02 10.25 -3.14
N VAL A 42 -9.72 9.84 -1.91
CA VAL A 42 -8.87 10.60 -0.98
C VAL A 42 -7.45 10.78 -1.54
N GLU A 43 -6.82 9.70 -2.01
CA GLU A 43 -5.45 9.70 -2.54
C GLU A 43 -5.33 10.48 -3.86
N THR A 44 -6.40 10.51 -4.66
CA THR A 44 -6.46 11.33 -5.87
C THR A 44 -6.40 12.82 -5.53
N ASP A 45 -7.10 13.25 -4.48
CA ASP A 45 -7.17 14.66 -4.05
C ASP A 45 -5.94 15.12 -3.27
N MET A 46 -5.16 14.19 -2.70
CA MET A 46 -3.91 14.48 -2.01
C MET A 46 -2.82 14.95 -2.99
N SER A 47 -1.88 15.76 -2.52
CA SER A 47 -0.67 16.15 -3.27
C SER A 47 0.59 16.05 -2.40
N TRP A 48 1.76 16.04 -3.03
CA TRP A 48 3.03 15.95 -2.30
C TRP A 48 3.40 17.30 -1.68
N PRO A 49 3.85 17.36 -0.42
CA PRO A 49 4.22 18.60 0.23
C PRO A 49 5.47 19.21 -0.40
N GLU A 50 5.53 20.53 -0.44
CA GLU A 50 6.67 21.31 -0.94
C GLU A 50 7.90 21.19 -0.04
N SER A 51 7.71 20.82 1.23
CA SER A 51 8.79 20.64 2.19
C SER A 51 8.44 19.65 3.30
N LEU A 52 9.48 19.16 3.99
CA LEU A 52 9.29 18.37 5.22
C LEU A 52 8.56 19.17 6.31
N GLY A 53 8.72 20.49 6.35
CA GLY A 53 7.99 21.36 7.29
C GLY A 53 6.48 21.31 7.04
N GLN A 54 6.07 21.44 5.77
CA GLN A 54 4.66 21.34 5.39
C GLN A 54 4.09 19.94 5.65
N TYR A 55 4.88 18.87 5.49
CA TYR A 55 4.43 17.51 5.82
C TYR A 55 4.03 17.36 7.30
N PHE A 56 4.84 17.91 8.21
CA PHE A 56 4.62 17.82 9.67
C PHE A 56 3.68 18.89 10.23
N ASP A 57 3.26 19.85 9.40
CA ASP A 57 2.21 20.80 9.75
C ASP A 57 0.84 20.16 9.56
N GLU A 58 0.15 19.81 10.66
CA GLU A 58 -1.17 19.18 10.61
C GLU A 58 -2.19 20.01 9.82
N THR A 59 -2.14 21.34 9.94
CA THR A 59 -3.13 22.26 9.36
C THR A 59 -2.91 22.54 7.88
N GLU A 60 -1.68 22.38 7.39
CA GLU A 60 -1.29 22.76 6.03
C GLU A 60 -0.86 21.57 5.15
N SER A 61 -0.59 20.40 5.73
CA SER A 61 -0.09 19.25 4.98
C SER A 61 -1.11 18.80 3.91
N PRO A 62 -0.75 18.78 2.61
CA PRO A 62 -1.62 18.25 1.55
C PRO A 62 -1.75 16.73 1.61
N LEU A 63 -0.93 16.06 2.43
CA LEU A 63 -1.02 14.64 2.74
C LEU A 63 -1.94 14.35 3.94
N ASN A 64 -2.54 15.37 4.54
CA ASN A 64 -3.61 15.19 5.52
C ASN A 64 -4.97 15.24 4.78
N PRO A 65 -5.73 14.14 4.71
CA PRO A 65 -7.04 14.11 4.04
C PRO A 65 -8.01 15.20 4.49
N ARG A 66 -7.89 15.65 5.75
CA ARG A 66 -8.74 16.73 6.29
C ARG A 66 -8.52 18.08 5.60
N ASN A 67 -7.32 18.31 5.05
CA ASN A 67 -6.96 19.55 4.36
C ASN A 67 -7.31 19.52 2.87
N VAL A 68 -7.73 18.35 2.35
CA VAL A 68 -8.11 18.15 0.94
C VAL A 68 -9.57 17.68 0.80
N GLY A 69 -10.45 18.10 1.73
CA GLY A 69 -11.91 17.89 1.60
C GLY A 69 -12.45 16.62 2.25
N TRP A 70 -11.63 15.85 2.97
CA TRP A 70 -12.02 14.59 3.61
C TRP A 70 -11.91 14.64 5.15
N PRO A 71 -12.72 15.48 5.84
CA PRO A 71 -12.60 15.70 7.30
C PRO A 71 -12.89 14.46 8.15
N TYR A 72 -13.62 13.48 7.61
CA TYR A 72 -14.03 12.25 8.29
C TYR A 72 -13.07 11.07 8.06
N PHE A 73 -11.87 11.30 7.53
CA PHE A 73 -10.91 10.23 7.30
C PHE A 73 -10.37 9.64 8.62
N VAL A 74 -10.54 8.32 8.81
CA VAL A 74 -10.24 7.60 10.08
C VAL A 74 -9.16 6.51 9.97
N TYR A 75 -8.60 6.26 8.79
CA TYR A 75 -7.75 5.09 8.52
C TYR A 75 -6.27 5.27 8.90
N GLY A 76 -5.87 6.46 9.35
CA GLY A 76 -4.46 6.83 9.53
C GLY A 76 -3.76 7.14 8.19
N THR A 77 -2.80 8.06 8.21
CA THR A 77 -2.24 8.63 6.96
C THR A 77 -1.00 7.93 6.42
N LEU A 78 -0.45 6.94 7.14
CA LEU A 78 0.81 6.29 6.74
C LEU A 78 0.67 5.58 5.39
N THR A 79 -0.37 4.75 5.23
CA THR A 79 -0.58 3.97 4.01
C THR A 79 -0.91 4.87 2.82
N THR A 80 -1.82 5.84 2.99
CA THR A 80 -2.19 6.77 1.93
C THR A 80 -1.03 7.68 1.52
N THR A 81 -0.18 8.09 2.48
CA THR A 81 1.06 8.83 2.17
C THR A 81 2.02 8.00 1.31
N ILE A 82 2.22 6.72 1.65
CA ILE A 82 3.10 5.83 0.88
C ILE A 82 2.53 5.61 -0.52
N VAL A 83 1.23 5.29 -0.64
CA VAL A 83 0.59 5.05 -1.94
C VAL A 83 0.62 6.32 -2.80
N LYS A 84 0.35 7.51 -2.23
CA LYS A 84 0.49 8.78 -2.95
C LYS A 84 1.91 9.03 -3.46
N GLY A 85 2.92 8.74 -2.63
CA GLY A 85 4.32 8.85 -3.06
C GLY A 85 4.65 7.89 -4.19
N LEU A 86 4.20 6.63 -4.10
CA LEU A 86 4.39 5.63 -5.14
C LEU A 86 3.65 5.99 -6.43
N SER A 87 2.43 6.51 -6.34
CA SER A 87 1.63 6.88 -7.50
C SER A 87 2.27 8.00 -8.30
N ILE A 88 2.84 9.00 -7.64
CA ILE A 88 3.66 10.04 -8.29
C ILE A 88 4.90 9.41 -8.96
N LEU A 89 5.61 8.51 -8.27
CA LEU A 89 6.83 7.89 -8.80
C LEU A 89 6.58 7.07 -10.08
N VAL A 90 5.41 6.43 -10.18
CA VAL A 90 5.03 5.64 -11.37
C VAL A 90 4.15 6.42 -12.37
N GLY A 91 3.77 7.66 -12.05
CA GLY A 91 2.91 8.50 -12.89
C GLY A 91 1.45 8.03 -12.99
N MET A 92 0.92 7.38 -11.94
CA MET A 92 -0.43 6.79 -11.88
C MET A 92 -1.27 7.45 -10.77
N GLU A 93 -1.47 8.76 -10.86
CA GLU A 93 -2.12 9.55 -9.81
C GLU A 93 -3.64 9.67 -10.00
N GLY A 94 -4.15 9.29 -11.17
CA GLY A 94 -5.56 9.45 -11.50
C GLY A 94 -6.48 8.54 -10.67
N TYR A 95 -7.75 8.92 -10.60
CA TYR A 95 -8.79 8.15 -9.92
C TYR A 95 -8.86 6.69 -10.41
N ASP A 96 -8.74 6.45 -11.72
CA ASP A 96 -8.76 5.10 -12.30
C ASP A 96 -7.39 4.41 -12.30
N GLU A 97 -6.40 4.95 -11.59
CA GLU A 97 -5.01 4.45 -11.63
C GLU A 97 -4.45 4.21 -10.22
N VAL A 98 -4.68 5.12 -9.28
CA VAL A 98 -4.05 5.10 -7.95
C VAL A 98 -4.41 3.85 -7.15
N TYR A 99 -5.62 3.30 -7.33
CA TYR A 99 -6.03 2.07 -6.66
C TYR A 99 -5.17 0.86 -7.08
N LEU A 100 -4.71 0.79 -8.34
CA LEU A 100 -3.82 -0.28 -8.79
C LEU A 100 -2.47 -0.20 -8.07
N VAL A 101 -1.95 1.01 -7.87
CA VAL A 101 -0.74 1.24 -7.07
C VAL A 101 -0.95 0.75 -5.63
N GLY A 102 -2.11 1.08 -5.04
CA GLY A 102 -2.51 0.60 -3.72
C GLY A 102 -2.57 -0.93 -3.62
N ARG A 103 -3.16 -1.61 -4.62
CA ARG A 103 -3.24 -3.09 -4.68
C ARG A 103 -1.87 -3.73 -4.80
N VAL A 104 -1.00 -3.21 -5.66
CA VAL A 104 0.39 -3.68 -5.79
C VAL A 104 1.16 -3.49 -4.49
N PHE A 105 1.04 -2.33 -3.85
CA PHE A 105 1.65 -2.05 -2.55
C PHE A 105 1.16 -3.03 -1.47
N SER A 106 -0.14 -3.30 -1.43
CA SER A 106 -0.74 -4.32 -0.55
C SER A 106 -0.14 -5.71 -0.79
N GLY A 107 0.08 -6.10 -2.05
CA GLY A 107 0.77 -7.35 -2.41
C GLY A 107 2.19 -7.45 -1.85
N PHE A 108 2.95 -6.36 -1.87
CA PHE A 108 4.27 -6.33 -1.22
C PHE A 108 4.18 -6.43 0.31
N CYS A 109 3.21 -5.76 0.94
CA CYS A 109 2.96 -5.89 2.38
C CYS A 109 2.59 -7.33 2.79
N TYR A 110 1.81 -8.02 1.95
CA TYR A 110 1.50 -9.44 2.13
C TYR A 110 2.77 -10.32 2.14
N LEU A 111 3.64 -10.15 1.14
CA LEU A 111 4.92 -10.89 1.08
C LEU A 111 5.86 -10.54 2.24
N GLY A 112 5.93 -9.26 2.59
CA GLY A 112 6.68 -8.79 3.76
C GLY A 112 6.20 -9.47 5.04
N THR A 113 4.88 -9.61 5.21
CA THR A 113 4.29 -10.30 6.36
C THR A 113 4.70 -11.76 6.42
N ILE A 114 4.64 -12.50 5.30
CA ILE A 114 5.11 -13.90 5.23
C ILE A 114 6.58 -13.98 5.68
N PHE A 115 7.43 -13.09 5.15
CA PHE A 115 8.84 -13.06 5.47
C PHE A 115 9.09 -12.74 6.96
N LEU A 116 8.39 -11.76 7.52
CA LEU A 116 8.51 -11.39 8.93
C LEU A 116 8.06 -12.53 9.86
N VAL A 117 6.97 -13.23 9.53
CA VAL A 117 6.51 -14.41 10.27
C VAL A 117 7.55 -15.52 10.22
N TYR A 118 8.20 -15.74 9.06
CA TYR A 118 9.32 -16.67 8.97
C TYR A 118 10.47 -16.26 9.88
N LEU A 119 10.89 -14.99 9.87
CA LEU A 119 11.99 -14.50 10.70
C LEU A 119 11.68 -14.65 12.20
N PHE A 120 10.45 -14.32 12.61
CA PHE A 120 9.98 -14.50 13.97
C PHE A 120 10.05 -15.97 14.40
N THR A 121 9.47 -16.87 13.59
CA THR A 121 9.46 -18.31 13.87
C THR A 121 10.88 -18.88 13.91
N ALA A 122 11.75 -18.46 12.99
CA ALA A 122 13.15 -18.86 12.92
C ALA A 122 14.02 -18.28 14.05
N LYS A 123 13.52 -17.30 14.81
CA LYS A 123 14.16 -16.75 16.01
C LYS A 123 13.66 -17.43 17.27
N VAL A 124 12.35 -17.66 17.39
CA VAL A 124 11.70 -18.24 18.57
C VAL A 124 11.97 -19.75 18.68
N TYR A 125 11.80 -20.49 17.59
CA TYR A 125 11.92 -21.96 17.58
C TYR A 125 13.30 -22.42 17.10
N ARG A 126 14.35 -21.69 17.47
CA ARG A 126 15.73 -22.06 17.13
C ARG A 126 16.17 -23.34 17.81
#